data_AF-A0AAD6K519-F1
#
_entry.id   AF-A0AAD6K519-F1
#
_cell.length_a   1.000
_cell.length_b   1.000
_cell.length_c   1.000
_cell.angle_alpha   90.00
_cell.angle_beta   90.00
_cell.angle_gamma   90.00
#
_symmetry.space_group_name_H-M   'P 1'
#
loop_
_entity.id
_entity.type
_entity.pdbx_description
1 polymer ?
#
loop_
_entity_poly.entity_id
_entity_poly.type
_entity_poly.pdbx_seq_one_letter_code
_entity_poly.pdbx_strand_id
1 'polypeptide(L)'
;MEWALANLLNHPDVLRKAKAEVDDARVGDRLIDESDFAKLHYLQSIISENLRLCPVTPLIPPHMPSSDCTIGGYHVPAGTIIFVNAWSLHRDPSLWDDPESFKPERFESGSSVDACKFIPFGMGRRSCPGDGLANRVMTLTLGSLIQCFEWERVGGDKIDMAEKTAMTMFKVEPLELMCRARPILDMLLS
;
A
#
# COMPACT_ATOMS: atom_id res chain seq x y z
N MET A 1 -5.21 3.89 -2.96
CA MET A 1 -6.40 3.14 -3.43
C MET A 1 -6.24 2.64 -4.85
N GLU A 2 -6.03 3.52 -5.84
CA GLU A 2 -5.86 3.16 -7.26
C GLU A 2 -4.86 2.00 -7.47
N TRP A 3 -3.62 2.15 -6.99
CA TRP A 3 -2.59 1.12 -7.07
C TRP A 3 -2.98 -0.22 -6.43
N ALA A 4 -3.69 -0.19 -5.29
CA ALA A 4 -4.09 -1.40 -4.59
C ALA A 4 -5.12 -2.19 -5.40
N LEU A 5 -6.12 -1.53 -5.99
CA LEU A 5 -7.09 -2.19 -6.86
C LEU A 5 -6.43 -2.75 -8.12
N ALA A 6 -5.51 -1.99 -8.74
CA ALA A 6 -4.76 -2.46 -9.90
C ALA A 6 -3.91 -3.70 -9.58
N ASN A 7 -3.19 -3.69 -8.47
CA ASN A 7 -2.41 -4.84 -8.00
C ASN A 7 -3.30 -6.06 -7.72
N LEU A 8 -4.41 -5.89 -7.00
CA LEU A 8 -5.33 -6.98 -6.70
C LEU A 8 -5.93 -7.60 -7.96
N LEU A 9 -6.35 -6.78 -8.93
CA LEU A 9 -6.89 -7.30 -10.17
C LEU A 9 -5.83 -7.94 -11.06
N ASN A 10 -4.56 -7.51 -10.99
CA ASN A 10 -3.45 -8.21 -11.62
C ASN A 10 -3.07 -9.53 -10.93
N HIS A 11 -3.51 -9.75 -9.68
CA HIS A 11 -3.24 -10.95 -8.87
C HIS A 11 -4.54 -11.56 -8.29
N PRO A 12 -5.36 -12.26 -9.11
CA PRO A 12 -6.67 -12.76 -8.71
C PRO A 12 -6.67 -13.67 -7.48
N ASP A 13 -5.62 -14.44 -7.26
CA ASP A 13 -5.49 -15.30 -6.06
C ASP A 13 -5.37 -14.48 -4.77
N VAL A 14 -4.66 -13.35 -4.81
CA VAL A 14 -4.55 -12.43 -3.67
C VAL A 14 -5.91 -11.80 -3.40
N LEU A 15 -6.61 -11.32 -4.44
CA LEU A 15 -7.96 -10.78 -4.30
C LEU A 15 -8.93 -11.80 -3.72
N ARG A 16 -8.86 -13.07 -4.17
CA ARG A 16 -9.68 -14.16 -3.64
C ARG A 16 -9.42 -14.42 -2.17
N LYS A 17 -8.15 -14.46 -1.75
CA LYS A 17 -7.77 -14.62 -0.32
C LYS A 17 -8.27 -13.43 0.52
N ALA A 18 -8.07 -12.20 0.05
CA ALA A 18 -8.55 -10.99 0.74
C ALA A 18 -10.07 -10.98 0.89
N LYS A 19 -10.79 -11.38 -0.15
CA LYS A 19 -12.24 -11.52 -0.12
C LYS A 19 -12.70 -12.56 0.90
N ALA A 20 -12.03 -13.72 0.94
CA ALA A 20 -12.32 -14.74 1.95
C ALA A 20 -12.07 -14.22 3.38
N GLU A 21 -10.96 -13.51 3.63
CA GLU A 21 -10.70 -12.88 4.94
C GLU A 21 -11.79 -11.87 5.33
N VAL A 22 -12.21 -11.01 4.39
CA VAL A 22 -13.26 -10.01 4.62
C VAL A 22 -14.62 -10.68 4.89
N ASP A 23 -14.95 -11.72 4.13
CA ASP A 23 -16.19 -12.50 4.30
C ASP A 23 -16.16 -13.35 5.59
N ASP A 24 -14.99 -13.82 6.05
CA ASP A 24 -14.82 -14.58 7.30
C ASP A 24 -14.83 -13.66 8.53
N ALA A 25 -14.25 -12.47 8.43
CA ALA A 25 -14.29 -11.46 9.50
C ALA A 25 -15.73 -11.12 9.87
N ARG A 26 -16.66 -11.26 8.90
CA ARG A 26 -18.11 -11.06 9.02
C ARG A 26 -18.90 -11.90 8.02
N VAL A 27 -19.56 -12.93 8.52
CA VAL A 27 -20.65 -13.59 7.77
C VAL A 27 -21.77 -12.56 7.56
N GLY A 28 -21.84 -11.94 6.38
CA GLY A 28 -23.06 -11.36 5.78
C GLY A 28 -23.71 -10.09 6.36
N ASP A 29 -23.50 -9.74 7.63
CA ASP A 29 -24.54 -8.96 8.34
C ASP A 29 -24.29 -7.43 8.46
N ARG A 30 -23.10 -6.91 8.15
CA ARG A 30 -22.75 -5.48 8.30
C ARG A 30 -21.42 -5.09 7.62
N LEU A 31 -21.26 -3.80 7.23
CA LEU A 31 -20.01 -3.24 6.68
C LEU A 31 -18.85 -3.20 7.65
N ILE A 32 -17.66 -3.64 7.23
CA ILE A 32 -16.44 -3.64 8.07
C ILE A 32 -16.21 -2.31 8.80
N ASP A 33 -15.70 -2.40 10.03
CA ASP A 33 -15.35 -1.24 10.85
C ASP A 33 -14.03 -1.49 11.60
N GLU A 34 -13.58 -0.50 12.38
CA GLU A 34 -12.30 -0.58 13.08
C GLU A 34 -12.21 -1.74 14.08
N SER A 35 -13.33 -2.23 14.61
CA SER A 35 -13.34 -3.35 15.57
C SER A 35 -12.91 -4.68 14.94
N ASP A 36 -13.00 -4.82 13.61
CA ASP A 36 -12.59 -6.05 12.92
C ASP A 36 -11.12 -6.04 12.50
N PHE A 37 -10.37 -4.95 12.71
CA PHE A 37 -9.01 -4.83 12.20
C PHE A 37 -8.07 -5.94 12.67
N ALA A 38 -8.31 -6.50 13.86
CA ALA A 38 -7.59 -7.64 14.39
C ALA A 38 -7.83 -8.96 13.64
N LYS A 39 -8.75 -8.99 12.67
CA LYS A 39 -9.05 -10.13 11.80
C LYS A 39 -8.64 -9.89 10.33
N LEU A 40 -8.21 -8.67 9.99
CA LEU A 40 -7.94 -8.22 8.62
C LEU A 40 -6.43 -8.14 8.34
N HIS A 41 -5.67 -9.15 8.78
CA HIS A 41 -4.21 -9.16 8.73
C HIS A 41 -3.68 -9.25 7.30
N TYR A 42 -4.31 -10.07 6.44
CA TYR A 42 -3.94 -10.21 5.04
C TYR A 42 -4.25 -8.94 4.26
N LEU A 43 -5.39 -8.30 4.52
CA LEU A 43 -5.74 -7.00 3.95
C LEU A 43 -4.72 -5.91 4.35
N GLN A 44 -4.28 -5.88 5.60
CA GLN A 44 -3.22 -4.98 6.06
C GLN A 44 -1.86 -5.29 5.39
N SER A 45 -1.58 -6.56 5.15
CA SER A 45 -0.39 -7.02 4.42
C SER A 45 -0.41 -6.57 2.95
N ILE A 46 -1.57 -6.64 2.30
CA ILE A 46 -1.81 -6.10 0.94
C ILE A 46 -1.54 -4.61 0.89
N ILE A 47 -2.03 -3.86 1.88
CA ILE A 47 -1.81 -2.40 1.95
C ILE A 47 -0.31 -2.10 2.12
N SER A 48 0.38 -2.84 2.99
CA SER A 48 1.81 -2.66 3.24
C SER A 48 2.65 -2.97 1.99
N GLU A 49 2.38 -4.10 1.33
CA GLU A 49 3.07 -4.47 0.08
C GLU A 49 2.75 -3.49 -1.06
N ASN A 50 1.51 -2.99 -1.14
CA ASN A 50 1.16 -1.96 -2.09
C ASN A 50 1.92 -0.66 -1.83
N LEU A 51 2.11 -0.25 -0.56
CA LEU A 51 2.90 0.94 -0.22
C LEU A 51 4.40 0.76 -0.48
N ARG A 52 4.90 -0.49 -0.42
CA ARG A 52 6.29 -0.82 -0.78
C ARG A 52 6.53 -0.67 -2.27
N LEU A 53 5.68 -1.26 -3.10
CA LEU A 53 5.82 -1.20 -4.56
C LEU A 53 5.36 0.16 -5.12
N CYS A 54 4.28 0.72 -4.60
CA CYS A 54 3.70 1.95 -5.10
C CYS A 54 3.69 3.04 -4.02
N PRO A 55 4.87 3.49 -3.53
CA PRO A 55 4.93 4.52 -2.49
C PRO A 55 4.37 5.83 -3.02
N VAL A 56 3.50 6.47 -2.22
CA VAL A 56 2.87 7.75 -2.58
C VAL A 56 3.94 8.81 -2.88
N THR A 57 5.02 8.84 -2.10
CA THR A 57 6.19 9.71 -2.30
C THR A 57 7.44 8.87 -2.52
N PRO A 58 7.83 8.58 -3.78
CA PRO A 58 9.03 7.80 -4.13
C PRO A 58 10.32 8.38 -3.55
N LEU A 59 10.39 9.71 -3.52
CA LEU A 59 11.38 10.47 -2.76
C LEU A 59 10.66 11.07 -1.55
N ILE A 60 11.15 10.76 -0.34
CA ILE A 60 10.66 11.39 0.90
C ILE A 60 10.89 12.91 0.79
N PRO A 61 9.99 13.76 1.35
CA PRO A 61 10.18 15.20 1.35
C PRO A 61 11.60 15.61 1.77
N PRO A 62 12.22 16.57 1.06
CA PRO A 62 13.63 16.88 1.23
C PRO A 62 13.91 17.38 2.64
N HIS A 63 15.04 16.93 3.18
CA HIS A 63 15.56 17.39 4.47
C HIS A 63 16.81 18.25 4.25
N MET A 64 17.10 19.10 5.23
CA MET A 64 18.28 19.97 5.22
C MET A 64 18.90 19.98 6.61
N PRO A 65 20.18 19.59 6.77
CA PRO A 65 20.82 19.59 8.06
C PRO A 65 21.15 21.03 8.48
N SER A 66 20.91 21.36 9.75
CA SER A 66 21.19 22.69 10.32
C SER A 66 22.67 22.91 10.67
N SER A 67 23.46 21.85 10.65
CA SER A 67 24.90 21.84 10.92
C SER A 67 25.54 20.76 10.06
N ASP A 68 26.84 20.86 9.83
CA ASP A 68 27.60 19.82 9.16
C ASP A 68 27.39 18.46 9.84
N CYS A 69 27.28 17.41 9.03
CA CYS A 69 27.08 16.05 9.52
C CYS A 69 27.81 15.02 8.65
N THR A 70 27.70 13.75 9.03
CA THR A 70 28.22 12.62 8.26
C THR A 70 27.11 11.62 7.99
N ILE A 71 26.94 11.22 6.73
CA ILE A 71 25.94 10.24 6.30
C ILE A 71 26.66 9.17 5.50
N GLY A 72 26.59 7.90 5.92
CA GLY A 72 27.23 6.79 5.21
C GLY A 72 28.74 6.94 5.04
N GLY A 73 29.42 7.66 5.95
CA GLY A 73 30.85 7.96 5.86
C GLY A 73 31.20 9.22 5.05
N TYR A 74 30.22 9.88 4.43
CA TYR A 74 30.42 11.10 3.66
C TYR A 74 30.12 12.35 4.48
N HIS A 75 30.98 13.36 4.40
CA HIS A 75 30.74 14.67 5.00
C HIS A 75 29.66 15.43 4.21
N VAL A 76 28.66 15.95 4.92
CA VAL A 76 27.53 16.70 4.36
C VAL A 76 27.47 18.06 5.03
N PRO A 77 27.77 19.15 4.30
CA PRO A 77 27.70 20.50 4.85
C PRO A 77 26.28 20.90 5.28
N ALA A 78 26.20 21.78 6.27
CA ALA A 78 24.95 22.46 6.65
C ALA A 78 24.28 23.10 5.43
N GLY A 79 22.95 23.04 5.37
CA GLY A 79 22.20 23.64 4.25
C GLY A 79 22.09 22.76 2.99
N THR A 80 22.75 21.60 2.95
CA THR A 80 22.64 20.66 1.83
C THR A 80 21.22 20.05 1.76
N ILE A 81 20.58 20.07 0.58
CA ILE A 81 19.30 19.39 0.37
C ILE A 81 19.55 17.88 0.22
N ILE A 82 18.87 17.09 1.03
CA ILE A 82 18.98 15.63 1.07
C ILE A 82 17.64 15.00 0.72
N PHE A 83 17.65 14.06 -0.21
CA PHE A 83 16.51 13.20 -0.53
C PHE A 83 16.75 11.78 -0.04
N VAL A 84 15.73 11.16 0.53
CA VAL A 84 15.72 9.72 0.81
C VAL A 84 14.89 9.04 -0.26
N ASN A 85 15.51 8.12 -1.01
CA ASN A 85 14.85 7.41 -2.10
C ASN A 85 14.14 6.15 -1.56
N ALA A 86 12.91 6.33 -1.10
CA ALA A 86 12.08 5.24 -0.60
C ALA A 86 11.81 4.19 -1.68
N TRP A 87 11.59 4.60 -2.93
CA TRP A 87 11.36 3.69 -4.06
C TRP A 87 12.51 2.70 -4.25
N SER A 88 13.75 3.19 -4.24
CA SER A 88 14.94 2.33 -4.41
C SER A 88 15.15 1.44 -3.20
N LEU A 89 14.98 1.98 -1.98
CA LEU A 89 15.09 1.22 -0.74
C LEU A 89 14.07 0.07 -0.68
N HIS A 90 12.83 0.33 -1.10
CA HIS A 90 11.74 -0.64 -1.10
C HIS A 90 11.90 -1.70 -2.18
N ARG A 91 12.79 -1.50 -3.15
CA ARG A 91 13.12 -2.44 -4.25
C ARG A 91 14.53 -2.99 -4.20
N ASP A 92 15.29 -2.68 -3.16
CA ASP A 92 16.67 -3.13 -3.06
C ASP A 92 16.73 -4.66 -2.94
N PRO A 93 17.32 -5.38 -3.92
CA PRO A 93 17.39 -6.84 -3.91
C PRO A 93 18.26 -7.40 -2.77
N SER A 94 19.07 -6.56 -2.11
CA SER A 94 19.82 -6.96 -0.90
C SER A 94 18.95 -6.95 0.36
N LEU A 95 17.81 -6.24 0.34
CA LEU A 95 16.88 -6.11 1.47
C LEU A 95 15.58 -6.89 1.27
N TRP A 96 15.19 -7.08 0.00
CA TRP A 96 13.95 -7.71 -0.42
C TRP A 96 14.26 -8.79 -1.45
N ASP A 97 13.97 -10.05 -1.09
CA ASP A 97 13.90 -11.14 -2.06
C ASP A 97 12.86 -10.78 -3.14
N ASP A 98 13.12 -11.07 -4.42
CA ASP A 98 12.22 -10.81 -5.56
C ASP A 98 11.43 -9.49 -5.42
N PRO A 99 12.15 -8.34 -5.44
CA PRO A 99 11.65 -7.05 -4.98
C PRO A 99 10.55 -6.46 -5.87
N GLU A 100 10.49 -6.83 -7.14
CA GLU A 100 9.50 -6.27 -8.08
C GLU A 100 8.15 -7.00 -8.02
N SER A 101 8.11 -8.20 -7.41
CA SER A 101 6.89 -8.99 -7.33
C SER A 101 5.99 -8.55 -6.17
N PHE A 102 4.69 -8.43 -6.43
CA PHE A 102 3.67 -8.14 -5.42
C PHE A 102 3.37 -9.39 -4.59
N LYS A 103 3.91 -9.45 -3.37
CA LYS A 103 3.74 -10.58 -2.43
C LYS A 103 3.34 -10.08 -1.03
N PRO A 104 2.04 -9.90 -0.77
CA PRO A 104 1.54 -9.52 0.55
C PRO A 104 2.03 -10.41 1.69
N GLU A 105 2.27 -11.69 1.42
CA GLU A 105 2.76 -12.69 2.36
C GLU A 105 4.06 -12.28 3.07
N ARG A 106 4.84 -11.34 2.51
CA ARG A 106 6.05 -10.78 3.16
C ARG A 106 5.75 -10.00 4.45
N PHE A 107 4.52 -9.51 4.58
CA PHE A 107 4.04 -8.73 5.72
C PHE A 107 3.11 -9.53 6.64
N GLU A 108 2.87 -10.81 6.36
CA GLU A 108 2.11 -11.68 7.26
C GLU A 108 2.84 -11.91 8.59
N SER A 109 2.05 -12.15 9.65
CA SER A 109 2.47 -12.27 11.04
C SER A 109 3.70 -13.16 11.23
N GLY A 110 4.73 -12.64 11.92
CA GLY A 110 5.99 -13.34 12.20
C GLY A 110 7.19 -12.84 11.40
N SER A 111 6.96 -12.12 10.31
CA SER A 111 7.99 -11.44 9.53
C SER A 111 8.27 -10.07 10.13
N SER A 112 9.31 -9.94 10.97
CA SER A 112 9.76 -8.61 11.39
C SER A 112 10.41 -7.89 10.20
N VAL A 113 9.63 -7.05 9.54
CA VAL A 113 10.18 -6.10 8.56
C VAL A 113 11.00 -5.10 9.35
N ASP A 114 12.32 -5.09 9.14
CA ASP A 114 13.21 -4.09 9.70
C ASP A 114 12.63 -2.69 9.44
N ALA A 115 12.44 -1.90 10.50
CA ALA A 115 11.86 -0.56 10.43
C ALA A 115 12.63 0.35 9.47
N CYS A 116 13.91 0.07 9.24
CA CYS A 116 14.76 0.84 8.33
C CYS A 116 14.62 0.45 6.85
N LYS A 117 14.07 -0.73 6.50
CA LYS A 117 13.90 -1.15 5.09
C LYS A 117 12.53 -0.83 4.50
N PHE A 118 11.55 -0.49 5.35
CA PHE A 118 10.19 -0.14 4.96
C PHE A 118 9.74 1.17 5.63
N ILE A 119 9.70 2.24 4.84
CA ILE A 119 9.44 3.61 5.29
C ILE A 119 8.39 4.34 4.42
N PRO A 120 7.20 3.74 4.21
CA PRO A 120 6.17 4.34 3.34
C PRO A 120 5.67 5.70 3.85
N PHE A 121 5.84 5.97 5.15
CA PHE A 121 5.45 7.20 5.82
C PHE A 121 6.67 7.97 6.37
N GLY A 122 7.89 7.66 5.88
CA GLY A 122 9.13 8.19 6.44
C GLY A 122 9.45 7.65 7.83
N MET A 123 10.44 8.24 8.50
CA MET A 123 10.92 7.81 9.81
C MET A 123 11.46 9.00 10.63
N GLY A 124 11.50 8.85 11.95
CA GLY A 124 12.10 9.81 12.87
C GLY A 124 11.25 11.06 13.07
N ARG A 125 11.88 12.19 13.42
CA ARG A 125 11.18 13.44 13.82
C ARG A 125 10.25 14.04 12.76
N ARG A 126 10.34 13.58 11.51
CA ARG A 126 9.54 14.06 10.38
C ARG A 126 8.74 12.93 9.72
N SER A 127 8.55 11.81 10.42
CA SER A 127 7.60 10.78 9.99
C SER A 127 6.20 11.40 9.79
N CYS A 128 5.44 10.87 8.84
CA CYS A 128 4.12 11.37 8.52
C CYS A 128 3.22 11.30 9.76
N PRO A 129 2.65 12.43 10.23
CA PRO A 129 1.71 12.41 11.35
C PRO A 129 0.39 11.70 11.00
N GLY A 130 0.12 11.52 9.69
CA GLY A 130 -1.08 10.87 9.18
C GLY A 130 -0.99 9.35 9.04
N ASP A 131 0.15 8.72 9.35
CA ASP A 131 0.37 7.27 9.19
C ASP A 131 -0.78 6.43 9.78
N GLY A 132 -1.10 6.64 11.07
CA GLY A 132 -2.16 5.90 11.74
C GLY A 132 -3.56 6.16 11.17
N LEU A 133 -3.84 7.35 10.63
CA LEU A 133 -5.11 7.63 9.97
C LEU A 133 -5.16 6.99 8.58
N ALA A 134 -4.08 7.10 7.81
CA ALA A 134 -3.97 6.55 6.47
C ALA A 134 -4.17 5.04 6.47
N ASN A 135 -3.51 4.31 7.38
CA ASN A 135 -3.69 2.86 7.50
C ASN A 135 -5.13 2.47 7.86
N ARG A 136 -5.80 3.21 8.76
CA ARG A 136 -7.22 2.98 9.09
C ARG A 136 -8.13 3.20 7.88
N VAL A 137 -8.00 4.36 7.23
CA VAL A 137 -8.81 4.71 6.07
C VAL A 137 -8.58 3.73 4.92
N MET A 138 -7.33 3.36 4.64
CA MET A 138 -7.00 2.39 3.59
C MET A 138 -7.61 1.01 3.89
N THR A 139 -7.52 0.53 5.13
CA THR A 139 -8.09 -0.77 5.54
C THR A 139 -9.61 -0.77 5.39
N LEU A 140 -10.30 0.25 5.93
CA LEU A 140 -11.75 0.38 5.80
C LEU A 140 -12.19 0.53 4.34
N THR A 141 -11.51 1.37 3.58
CA THR A 141 -11.90 1.66 2.19
C THR A 141 -11.69 0.43 1.32
N LEU A 142 -10.50 -0.18 1.36
CA LEU A 142 -10.18 -1.33 0.53
C LEU A 142 -11.05 -2.55 0.90
N GLY A 143 -11.19 -2.81 2.20
CA GLY A 143 -12.04 -3.91 2.65
C GLY A 143 -13.51 -3.68 2.30
N SER A 144 -14.03 -2.45 2.41
CA SER A 144 -15.41 -2.14 1.99
C SER A 144 -15.61 -2.30 0.48
N LEU A 145 -14.63 -1.89 -0.34
CA LEU A 145 -14.69 -2.08 -1.80
C LEU A 145 -14.70 -3.57 -2.17
N ILE A 146 -13.90 -4.40 -1.49
CA ILE A 146 -13.88 -5.87 -1.69
C ILE A 146 -15.20 -6.50 -1.17
N GLN A 147 -15.71 -6.01 -0.05
CA GLN A 147 -16.94 -6.50 0.57
C GLN A 147 -18.16 -6.22 -0.33
N CYS A 148 -18.22 -5.02 -0.91
CA CYS A 148 -19.42 -4.51 -1.57
C CYS A 148 -19.47 -4.77 -3.08
N PHE A 149 -18.33 -5.00 -3.74
CA PHE A 149 -18.30 -5.09 -5.20
C PHE A 149 -17.48 -6.28 -5.68
N GLU A 150 -17.95 -6.90 -6.76
CA GLU A 150 -17.10 -7.70 -7.65
C GLU A 150 -16.38 -6.75 -8.59
N TRP A 151 -15.05 -6.88 -8.67
CA TRP A 151 -14.20 -6.06 -9.52
C TRP A 151 -13.69 -6.87 -10.70
N GLU A 152 -13.75 -6.29 -11.89
CA GLU A 152 -13.30 -6.92 -13.12
C GLU A 152 -12.49 -5.91 -13.95
N ARG A 153 -11.53 -6.42 -14.74
CA ARG A 153 -10.75 -5.61 -15.66
C ARG A 153 -11.57 -5.30 -16.92
N VAL A 154 -11.35 -4.14 -17.51
CA VAL A 154 -11.87 -3.85 -18.86
C VAL A 154 -11.06 -4.67 -19.87
N GLY A 155 -11.72 -5.48 -20.70
CA GLY A 155 -11.07 -6.19 -21.82
C GLY A 155 -10.22 -7.43 -21.46
N GLY A 156 -10.14 -7.84 -20.20
CA GLY A 156 -9.47 -9.08 -19.76
C GLY A 156 -7.93 -9.04 -19.70
N ASP A 157 -7.29 -8.10 -20.39
CA ASP A 157 -5.85 -7.88 -20.36
C ASP A 157 -5.34 -7.48 -18.97
N LYS A 158 -4.03 -7.61 -18.71
CA LYS A 158 -3.43 -7.10 -17.47
C LYS A 158 -3.46 -5.57 -17.46
N ILE A 159 -3.72 -5.01 -16.29
CA ILE A 159 -3.66 -3.57 -16.07
C ILE A 159 -2.19 -3.15 -16.20
N ASP A 160 -1.90 -2.17 -17.03
CA ASP A 160 -0.56 -1.59 -17.14
C ASP A 160 -0.19 -0.92 -15.81
N MET A 161 0.99 -1.24 -15.28
CA MET A 161 1.50 -0.73 -14.00
C MET A 161 2.54 0.38 -14.17
N ALA A 162 2.74 0.90 -15.39
CA ALA A 162 3.64 2.00 -15.67
C ALA A 162 3.34 3.21 -14.79
N GLU A 163 4.41 3.75 -14.20
CA GLU A 163 4.36 4.88 -13.28
C GLU A 163 4.89 6.16 -13.91
N LYS A 164 4.24 7.28 -13.60
CA LYS A 164 4.74 8.62 -13.84
C LYS A 164 5.14 9.22 -12.50
N THR A 165 6.44 9.46 -12.35
CA THR A 165 7.00 9.93 -11.08
C THR A 165 7.16 11.45 -11.09
N ALA A 166 6.47 12.11 -10.17
CA ALA A 166 6.69 13.50 -9.79
C ALA A 166 7.06 13.54 -8.30
N MET A 167 6.63 14.56 -7.55
CA MET A 167 6.69 14.53 -6.09
C MET A 167 5.88 13.36 -5.52
N THR A 168 4.80 12.98 -6.22
CA THR A 168 3.98 11.80 -5.93
C THR A 168 3.97 10.83 -7.11
N MET A 169 3.74 9.55 -6.82
CA MET A 169 3.64 8.50 -7.83
C MET A 169 2.21 8.39 -8.37
N PHE A 170 2.08 8.43 -9.70
CA PHE A 170 0.81 8.24 -10.40
C PHE A 170 0.93 7.15 -11.45
N LYS A 171 -0.19 6.53 -11.84
CA LYS A 171 -0.22 5.69 -13.03
C LYS A 171 -0.04 6.56 -14.29
N VAL A 172 0.64 6.03 -15.30
CA VAL A 172 0.71 6.69 -16.62
C VAL A 172 -0.67 6.69 -17.26
N GLU A 173 -1.28 5.51 -17.32
CA GLU A 173 -2.64 5.32 -17.82
C GLU A 173 -3.64 5.30 -16.64
N PRO A 174 -4.73 6.09 -16.70
CA PRO A 174 -5.78 6.06 -15.69
C PRO A 174 -6.34 4.66 -15.48
N LEU A 175 -6.67 4.31 -14.23
CA LEU A 175 -7.26 3.02 -13.92
C LEU A 175 -8.74 2.98 -14.30
N GLU A 176 -9.09 2.13 -15.27
CA GLU A 176 -10.48 1.85 -15.65
C GLU A 176 -10.87 0.43 -15.25
N LEU A 177 -11.94 0.29 -14.45
CA LEU A 177 -12.42 -0.99 -13.92
C LEU A 177 -13.94 -1.11 -14.09
N MET A 178 -14.40 -2.36 -14.23
CA MET A 178 -15.80 -2.70 -14.10
C MET A 178 -16.10 -3.10 -12.65
N CYS A 179 -17.22 -2.64 -12.11
CA CYS A 179 -17.71 -3.08 -10.82
C CYS A 179 -19.15 -3.54 -10.90
N ARG A 180 -19.47 -4.61 -10.16
CA ARG A 180 -20.83 -5.10 -9.95
C ARG A 180 -21.10 -5.18 -8.47
N ALA A 181 -22.21 -4.60 -8.01
CA ALA A 181 -22.65 -4.69 -6.63
C ALA A 181 -22.81 -6.14 -6.17
N ARG A 182 -22.34 -6.45 -4.96
CA ARG A 182 -22.57 -7.73 -4.27
C ARG A 182 -23.88 -7.65 -3.47
N PRO A 183 -24.56 -8.78 -3.19
CA PRO A 183 -25.86 -8.80 -2.49
C PRO A 183 -25.88 -8.09 -1.12
N ILE A 184 -24.73 -7.94 -0.46
CA ILE A 184 -24.64 -7.20 0.80
C ILE A 184 -25.06 -5.74 0.67
N LEU A 185 -24.83 -5.10 -0.49
CA LEU A 185 -25.27 -3.72 -0.73
C LEU A 185 -26.79 -3.60 -0.71
N ASP A 186 -27.51 -4.60 -1.23
CA ASP A 186 -28.96 -4.59 -1.22
C ASP A 186 -29.51 -4.63 0.21
N MET A 187 -28.85 -5.36 1.12
CA MET A 187 -29.21 -5.41 2.55
C MET A 187 -28.88 -4.11 3.31
N LEU A 188 -27.87 -3.36 2.87
CA LEU A 188 -27.45 -2.12 3.53
C LEU A 188 -28.27 -0.91 3.08
N LEU A 189 -28.87 -0.99 1.89
CA LEU A 189 -29.64 0.09 1.26
C LEU A 189 -31.16 -0.09 1.43
N SER A 190 -31.62 -1.25 1.94
CA SER A 190 -33.00 -1.52 2.32
C SER A 190 -33.34 -0.97 3.70
#